data_AF-C1J888-F1
#
_entry.id   AF-C1J888-F1
#
_cell.length_a   1.000
_cell.length_b   1.000
_cell.length_c   1.000
_cell.angle_alpha   90.00
_cell.angle_beta   90.00
_cell.angle_gamma   90.00
#
_symmetry.space_group_name_H-M   'P 1'
#
loop_
_entity.id
_entity.type
_entity.pdbx_description
1 polymer ?
#
loop_
_entity_poly.entity_id
_entity_poly.type
_entity_poly.pdbx_seq_one_letter_code
_entity_poly.pdbx_strand_id
1 'polypeptide(L)' 'SNRRTAHIMLHKMQDKISIKALGLAAVGVNTMMGILKTTFSYYAFLQTMND' A
#
# COMPACT_ATOMS: atom_id res chain seq x y z
N SER A 1 -11.71 -18.90 -29.71
CA SER A 1 -11.93 -17.47 -29.45
C SER A 1 -11.47 -17.06 -28.04
N ASN A 2 -11.95 -17.72 -26.97
CA ASN A 2 -11.77 -17.28 -25.57
C ASN A 2 -10.32 -17.31 -25.04
N ARG A 3 -9.47 -18.24 -25.51
CA ARG A 3 -8.07 -18.37 -25.07
C ARG A 3 -7.24 -17.12 -25.38
N ARG A 4 -7.53 -16.43 -26.50
CA ARG A 4 -6.82 -15.22 -26.91
C ARG A 4 -7.18 -14.04 -26.00
N THR A 5 -8.45 -13.92 -25.63
CA THR A 5 -8.94 -12.90 -24.69
C THR A 5 -8.37 -13.11 -23.30
N ALA A 6 -8.35 -14.34 -22.80
CA ALA A 6 -7.75 -14.67 -21.50
C ALA A 6 -6.26 -14.32 -21.48
N HIS A 7 -5.53 -14.60 -22.56
CA HIS A 7 -4.10 -14.29 -22.64
C HIS A 7 -3.83 -12.78 -22.62
N ILE A 8 -4.65 -11.99 -23.32
CA ILE A 8 -4.57 -10.52 -23.29
C ILE A 8 -4.89 -10.00 -21.87
N MET A 9 -5.94 -10.51 -21.23
CA MET A 9 -6.35 -10.10 -19.89
C MET A 9 -5.28 -10.42 -18.84
N LEU A 10 -4.72 -11.64 -18.87
CA LEU A 10 -3.62 -12.03 -17.98
C LEU A 10 -2.38 -11.16 -18.19
N HIS A 11 -2.07 -10.78 -19.43
CA HIS A 11 -0.96 -9.87 -19.73
C HIS A 11 -1.23 -8.45 -19.19
N LYS A 12 -2.47 -7.97 -19.23
CA LYS A 12 -2.85 -6.65 -18.72
C LYS A 12 -2.97 -6.59 -17.19
N MET A 13 -3.26 -7.71 -16.54
CA MET A 13 -3.39 -7.83 -15.08
C MET A 13 -2.06 -7.98 -14.35
N GLN A 14 -1.00 -8.42 -15.05
CA GLN A 14 0.34 -8.52 -14.49
C GLN A 14 0.98 -7.14 -14.23
N ASP A 15 0.48 -6.09 -14.90
CA ASP A 15 0.80 -4.72 -14.56
C ASP A 15 0.09 -4.34 -13.26
N LYS A 16 0.80 -4.47 -12.14
CA LYS A 16 0.33 -4.12 -10.80
C LYS A 16 -0.28 -2.72 -10.85
N ILE A 17 -1.58 -2.62 -10.58
CA ILE A 17 -2.30 -1.34 -10.46
C ILE A 17 -1.75 -0.62 -9.23
N SER A 18 -0.66 0.11 -9.42
CA SER A 18 0.01 0.88 -8.40
C SER A 18 -0.55 2.29 -8.44
N ILE A 19 -1.57 2.55 -7.62
CA ILE A 19 -2.12 3.90 -7.47
C ILE A 19 -1.09 4.75 -6.73
N LYS A 20 -0.31 5.52 -7.49
CA LYS A 20 0.55 6.57 -6.96
C LYS A 20 -0.35 7.78 -6.67
N ALA A 21 -0.64 8.05 -5.40
CA ALA A 21 -1.25 9.34 -5.07
C ALA A 21 -0.17 10.42 -5.18
N LEU A 22 -0.49 11.52 -5.87
CA LEU A 22 0.37 12.70 -5.95
C LEU A 22 1.77 12.45 -6.55
N GLY A 23 1.99 11.36 -7.29
CA GLY A 23 3.28 11.04 -7.93
C GLY A 23 4.44 10.71 -6.97
N LEU A 24 4.23 10.87 -5.65
CA LEU A 24 5.29 10.83 -4.63
C LEU A 24 5.12 9.66 -3.65
N ALA A 25 3.89 9.27 -3.33
CA ALA A 25 3.61 8.20 -2.38
C ALA A 25 2.90 7.04 -3.10
N ALA A 26 3.53 5.86 -3.08
CA ALA A 26 2.84 4.62 -3.43
C ALA A 26 1.78 4.35 -2.35
N VAL A 27 0.54 4.76 -2.63
CA VAL A 27 -0.56 4.52 -1.71
C VAL A 27 -0.91 3.04 -1.80
N GLY A 28 -0.76 2.37 -0.67
CA GLY A 28 -0.87 0.93 -0.54
C GLY A 28 -0.54 0.51 0.89
N VAL A 29 -0.47 -0.80 1.11
CA VAL A 29 -0.24 -1.41 2.43
C VAL A 29 1.03 -0.86 3.12
N ASN A 30 2.07 -0.53 2.35
CA ASN A 30 3.30 0.07 2.88
C ASN A 30 3.07 1.43 3.53
N THR A 31 2.25 2.30 2.92
CA THR A 31 1.92 3.61 3.48
C THR A 31 1.08 3.44 4.76
N MET A 32 0.12 2.49 4.76
CA MET A 32 -0.70 2.22 5.94
C MET A 32 0.12 1.62 7.09
N MET A 33 1.09 0.75 6.79
CA MET A 33 2.05 0.24 7.78
C MET A 33 2.91 1.37 8.37
N GLY A 34 3.32 2.34 7.53
CA GLY A 34 4.03 3.53 7.98
C GLY A 34 3.21 4.33 8.99
N ILE A 35 1.95 4.64 8.66
CA ILE A 35 1.02 5.34 9.55
C ILE A 35 0.85 4.57 10.86
N LEU A 36 0.58 3.27 10.80
CA LEU A 36 0.36 2.46 11.99
C LEU A 36 1.60 2.43 12.89
N LYS A 37 2.79 2.29 12.31
CA LYS A 37 4.06 2.32 13.05
C LYS A 37 4.26 3.66 13.74
N THR A 38 4.02 4.77 13.04
CA THR A 38 4.14 6.11 13.65
C THR A 38 3.13 6.31 14.78
N THR A 39 1.89 5.85 14.62
CA THR A 39 0.85 5.94 15.65
C THR A 39 1.23 5.12 16.88
N PHE A 40 1.66 3.87 16.70
CA PHE A 40 2.08 3.01 17.81
C PHE A 40 3.32 3.56 18.52
N SER A 41 4.33 3.99 17.78
CA SER A 41 5.53 4.60 18.36
C SER A 41 5.20 5.87 19.14
N TYR A 42 4.32 6.72 18.62
CA TYR A 42 3.90 7.94 19.31
C TYR A 42 3.07 7.63 20.57
N TYR A 43 2.15 6.67 20.49
CA TYR A 43 1.38 6.21 21.65
C TYR A 43 2.30 5.66 22.75
N ALA A 44 3.24 4.79 22.39
CA ALA A 44 4.20 4.24 23.34
C ALA A 44 5.08 5.33 23.97
N PHE A 45 5.53 6.31 23.18
CA PHE A 45 6.30 7.44 23.68
C PHE A 45 5.51 8.27 24.71
N LEU A 46 4.25 8.61 24.41
CA LEU A 46 3.40 9.31 25.37
C LEU A 46 3.14 8.48 26.62
N GLN A 47 2.97 7.16 26.50
CA GLN A 47 2.82 6.26 27.63
C GLN A 47 4.06 6.30 28.54
N THR A 48 5.27 6.26 27.96
CA THR A 48 6.53 6.35 28.72
C THR A 48 6.79 7.71 29.38
N MET A 49 6.09 8.77 28.96
CA MET A 49 6.17 10.10 29.59
C MET A 49 5.09 10.32 30.65
N ASN A 50 4.05 9.48 30.64
CA ASN A 50 2.95 9.53 31.60
C ASN A 50 3.18 8.59 32.81
N ASP A 51 4.15 7.68 32.70
CA ASP A 51 4.74 6.94 33.82
C ASP A 51 5.86 7.76 34.48
#